data_AF-A0A1L7VQQ4-F1
#
_entry.id   AF-A0A1L7VQQ4-F1
#
_cell.length_a   1.000
_cell.length_b   1.000
_cell.length_c   1.000
_cell.angle_alpha   90.00
_cell.angle_beta   90.00
_cell.angle_gamma   90.00
#
_symmetry.space_group_name_H-M   'P 1'
#
loop_
_entity.id
_entity.type
_entity.pdbx_description
1 polymer ?
#
loop_
_entity_poly.entity_id
_entity_poly.type
_entity_poly.pdbx_seq_one_letter_code
_entity_poly.pdbx_strand_id
1 'polypeptide(L)'
;MAFSSVYMALEPYLDIPFNASLSGILFLAYRCLISKPILLLTIVYTTSAIIVLFDRTSTKKEMAKTMAELPLGLGSVLWFIVSGRSTKVQWLHAFTIYVNFAVYGNILMMVATPSGGTFRGISCKVACISLSAWIILQGYQVQWETIMLHDDLFVFTAASKSWIFAHAAYRFILLTLPCFGSGRRHRLMEVYSLGLTYLLSWSTGLPFEYCFGMADTIVAPAVTAWSSISKTFNLIPRDAGNGQPSANGISDTGDVYLGIVALAVAAYAGLNMLSLGRLVF
;
A
#
# COMPACT_ATOMS: atom_id res chain seq x y z
N MET A 1 33.96 -6.39 2.63
CA MET A 1 33.62 -7.76 2.18
C MET A 1 32.19 -8.17 2.56
N ALA A 2 31.72 -7.97 3.79
CA ALA A 2 30.36 -8.38 4.23
C ALA A 2 29.18 -7.73 3.46
N PHE A 3 29.30 -6.46 3.02
CA PHE A 3 28.24 -5.81 2.24
C PHE A 3 28.05 -6.42 0.85
N SER A 4 29.12 -6.93 0.23
CA SER A 4 29.04 -7.57 -1.09
C SER A 4 28.36 -8.94 -1.00
N SER A 5 28.58 -9.71 0.08
CA SER A 5 27.91 -10.99 0.27
C SER A 5 26.42 -10.84 0.59
N VAL A 6 26.03 -9.82 1.37
CA VAL A 6 24.62 -9.53 1.65
C VAL A 6 23.91 -9.01 0.39
N TYR A 7 24.57 -8.15 -0.39
CA TYR A 7 24.05 -7.66 -1.67
C TYR A 7 23.75 -8.82 -2.62
N MET A 8 24.71 -9.73 -2.82
CA MET A 8 24.57 -10.90 -3.69
C MET A 8 23.47 -11.86 -3.21
N ALA A 9 23.24 -11.96 -1.90
CA ALA A 9 22.17 -12.80 -1.34
C ALA A 9 20.78 -12.18 -1.50
N LEU A 10 20.66 -10.84 -1.50
CA LEU A 10 19.39 -10.13 -1.60
C LEU A 10 18.96 -9.82 -3.03
N GLU A 11 19.91 -9.66 -3.95
CA GLU A 11 19.66 -9.33 -5.36
C GLU A 11 18.65 -10.28 -6.04
N PRO A 12 18.66 -11.61 -5.82
CA PRO A 12 17.66 -12.51 -6.39
C PRO A 12 16.23 -12.21 -5.91
N TYR A 13 16.10 -11.61 -4.72
CA TYR A 13 14.83 -11.38 -4.05
C TYR A 13 14.33 -9.94 -4.12
N LEU A 14 15.22 -8.97 -4.31
CA LEU A 14 14.92 -7.55 -4.29
C LEU A 14 15.54 -6.85 -5.50
N ASP A 15 14.78 -5.93 -6.10
CA ASP A 15 15.33 -5.01 -7.10
C ASP A 15 16.04 -3.87 -6.35
N ILE A 16 17.32 -4.09 -6.01
CA ILE A 16 18.11 -3.18 -5.18
C ILE A 16 18.16 -1.76 -5.77
N PRO A 17 18.47 -1.52 -7.06
CA PRO A 17 18.51 -0.16 -7.59
C PRO A 17 17.14 0.52 -7.54
N PHE A 18 16.06 -0.21 -7.83
CA PHE A 18 14.69 0.33 -7.71
C PHE A 18 14.35 0.73 -6.29
N ASN A 19 14.68 -0.11 -5.31
CA ASN A 19 14.37 0.11 -3.91
C ASN A 19 15.23 1.22 -3.29
N ALA A 20 16.49 1.36 -3.72
CA ALA A 20 17.36 2.45 -3.28
C ALA A 20 16.81 3.82 -3.74
N SER A 21 16.44 3.95 -5.01
CA SER A 21 15.84 5.20 -5.51
C SER A 21 14.46 5.46 -4.90
N LEU A 22 13.64 4.41 -4.74
CA LEU A 22 12.32 4.52 -4.09
C LEU A 22 12.46 5.01 -2.65
N SER A 23 13.43 4.51 -1.89
CA SER A 23 13.71 4.98 -0.52
C SER A 23 14.00 6.48 -0.50
N GLY A 24 14.80 6.98 -1.45
CA GLY A 24 15.05 8.41 -1.62
C GLY A 24 13.78 9.21 -1.93
N ILE A 25 12.94 8.71 -2.86
CA ILE A 25 11.64 9.32 -3.22
C ILE A 25 10.72 9.38 -2.00
N LEU A 26 10.61 8.30 -1.23
CA LEU A 26 9.76 8.23 -0.05
C LEU A 26 10.25 9.16 1.07
N PHE A 27 11.56 9.26 1.26
CA PHE A 27 12.13 10.23 2.21
C PHE A 27 11.82 11.67 1.80
N LEU A 28 11.96 12.01 0.52
CA LEU A 28 11.59 13.33 0.01
C LEU A 28 10.08 13.59 0.14
N ALA A 29 9.24 12.59 -0.16
CA ALA A 29 7.79 12.69 -0.01
C ALA A 29 7.39 12.93 1.46
N TYR A 30 7.99 12.20 2.39
CA TYR A 30 7.84 12.42 3.83
C TYR A 30 8.20 13.84 4.24
N ARG A 31 9.39 14.32 3.84
CA ARG A 31 9.85 15.69 4.16
C ARG A 31 8.93 16.75 3.55
N CYS A 32 8.48 16.54 2.31
CA CYS A 32 7.54 17.45 1.66
C CYS A 32 6.17 17.43 2.34
N LEU A 33 5.65 16.28 2.75
CA LEU A 33 4.38 16.19 3.47
C LEU A 33 4.41 17.05 4.74
N ILE A 34 5.45 16.90 5.56
CA ILE A 34 5.56 17.60 6.84
C ILE A 34 5.85 19.10 6.66
N SER A 35 6.73 19.47 5.71
CA SER A 35 7.22 20.85 5.62
C SER A 35 6.53 21.70 4.54
N LYS A 36 6.13 21.10 3.41
CA LYS A 36 5.61 21.80 2.22
C LYS A 36 4.62 20.90 1.44
N PRO A 37 3.42 20.60 1.98
CA PRO A 37 2.47 19.67 1.35
C PRO A 37 2.01 20.14 -0.04
N ILE A 38 1.99 21.46 -0.28
CA ILE A 38 1.71 22.04 -1.61
C ILE A 38 2.75 21.59 -2.64
N LEU A 39 4.04 21.54 -2.28
CA LEU A 39 5.09 21.07 -3.18
C LEU A 39 4.87 19.59 -3.54
N LEU A 40 4.51 18.76 -2.55
CA LEU A 40 4.20 17.36 -2.78
C LEU A 40 3.01 17.20 -3.72
N LEU A 41 1.95 18.00 -3.52
CA LEU A 41 0.77 18.01 -4.40
C LEU A 41 1.14 18.37 -5.84
N THR A 42 1.98 19.40 -6.04
CA THR A 42 2.48 19.76 -7.37
C THR A 42 3.26 18.61 -8.00
N ILE A 43 4.18 17.99 -7.25
CA ILE A 43 4.95 16.83 -7.73
C ILE A 43 4.01 15.69 -8.15
N VAL A 44 2.98 15.38 -7.36
CA VAL A 44 2.00 14.33 -7.67
C VAL A 44 1.27 14.62 -8.98
N TYR A 45 0.77 15.84 -9.19
CA TYR A 45 0.08 16.18 -10.44
C TYR A 45 1.01 16.26 -11.64
N THR A 46 2.21 16.82 -11.49
CA THR A 46 3.21 16.84 -12.58
C THR A 46 3.62 15.43 -12.98
N THR A 47 3.87 14.56 -12.00
CA THR A 47 4.19 13.14 -12.22
C THR A 47 3.05 12.43 -12.94
N SER A 48 1.80 12.68 -12.51
CA SER A 48 0.60 12.13 -13.16
C SER A 48 0.50 12.57 -14.62
N ALA A 49 0.73 13.86 -14.90
CA ALA A 49 0.71 14.40 -16.27
C ALA A 49 1.82 13.80 -17.13
N ILE A 50 3.04 13.64 -16.61
CA ILE A 50 4.14 12.98 -17.31
C ILE A 50 3.76 11.55 -17.67
N ILE A 51 3.21 10.78 -16.74
CA ILE A 51 2.79 9.39 -17.02
C ILE A 51 1.71 9.36 -18.10
N VAL A 52 0.68 10.21 -18.03
CA VAL A 52 -0.39 10.26 -19.03
C VAL A 52 0.12 10.62 -20.43
N LEU A 53 1.07 11.55 -20.53
CA LEU A 53 1.58 12.03 -21.81
C LEU A 53 2.60 11.08 -22.45
N PHE A 54 3.47 10.48 -21.63
CA PHE A 54 4.66 9.77 -22.10
C PHE A 54 4.61 8.24 -21.92
N ASP A 55 3.82 7.70 -20.99
CA ASP A 55 3.73 6.25 -20.81
C ASP A 55 2.88 5.61 -21.92
N ARG A 56 3.56 4.99 -22.89
CA ARG A 56 2.95 4.22 -23.98
C ARG A 56 2.99 2.72 -23.74
N THR A 57 3.54 2.29 -22.61
CA THR A 57 3.86 0.88 -22.34
C THR A 57 2.88 0.22 -21.38
N SER A 58 2.27 0.99 -20.49
CA SER A 58 1.28 0.49 -19.55
C SER A 58 0.00 0.03 -20.23
N THR A 59 -0.53 -1.09 -19.77
CA THR A 59 -1.87 -1.55 -20.14
C THR A 59 -2.94 -0.58 -19.61
N LYS A 60 -4.16 -0.64 -20.18
CA LYS A 60 -5.31 0.15 -19.69
C LYS A 60 -5.55 -0.07 -18.18
N LYS A 61 -5.34 -1.30 -17.69
CA LYS A 61 -5.50 -1.65 -16.28
C LYS A 61 -4.42 -1.00 -15.40
N GLU A 62 -3.16 -1.04 -15.82
CA GLU A 62 -2.05 -0.40 -15.10
C GLU A 62 -2.19 1.13 -15.09
N MET A 63 -2.61 1.73 -16.21
CA MET A 63 -2.90 3.16 -16.29
C MET A 63 -4.06 3.55 -15.37
N ALA A 64 -5.18 2.81 -15.39
CA ALA A 64 -6.31 3.06 -14.51
C ALA A 64 -5.92 2.96 -13.03
N LYS A 65 -5.13 1.94 -12.66
CA LYS A 65 -4.58 1.80 -11.30
C LYS A 65 -3.70 3.01 -10.94
N THR A 66 -2.81 3.42 -11.83
CA THR A 66 -1.93 4.58 -11.61
C THR A 66 -2.73 5.87 -11.41
N MET A 67 -3.78 6.10 -12.21
CA MET A 67 -4.65 7.27 -12.05
C MET A 67 -5.52 7.21 -10.78
N ALA A 68 -5.96 6.02 -10.38
CA ALA A 68 -6.70 5.83 -9.15
C ALA A 68 -5.84 6.08 -7.90
N GLU A 69 -4.59 5.61 -7.90
CA GLU A 69 -3.69 5.71 -6.75
C GLU A 69 -3.04 7.09 -6.63
N LEU A 70 -2.61 7.69 -7.75
CA LEU A 70 -1.73 8.86 -7.73
C LEU A 70 -2.52 10.20 -7.70
N PRO A 71 -3.18 10.67 -8.78
CA PRO A 71 -3.92 11.93 -8.72
C PRO A 71 -5.25 11.83 -7.96
N LEU A 72 -5.96 10.70 -8.07
CA LEU A 72 -7.23 10.52 -7.35
C LEU A 72 -7.01 10.13 -5.90
N GLY A 73 -6.12 9.18 -5.60
CA GLY A 73 -5.79 8.78 -4.23
C GLY A 73 -4.98 9.84 -3.50
N LEU A 74 -3.65 9.81 -3.66
CA LEU A 74 -2.74 10.72 -2.94
C LEU A 74 -3.01 12.20 -3.25
N GLY A 75 -3.31 12.54 -4.51
CA GLY A 75 -3.59 13.90 -4.92
C GLY A 75 -4.82 14.51 -4.24
N SER A 76 -5.92 13.76 -4.09
CA SER A 76 -7.11 14.26 -3.38
C SER A 76 -6.86 14.45 -1.88
N VAL A 77 -6.12 13.53 -1.25
CA VAL A 77 -5.74 13.65 0.17
C VAL A 77 -4.87 14.88 0.39
N LEU A 78 -3.85 15.08 -0.43
CA LEU A 78 -2.99 16.25 -0.34
C LEU A 78 -3.74 17.54 -0.66
N TRP A 79 -4.64 17.55 -1.64
CA TRP A 79 -5.49 18.70 -1.94
C TRP A 79 -6.38 19.07 -0.75
N PHE A 80 -6.97 18.07 -0.09
CA PHE A 80 -7.79 18.28 1.10
C PHE A 80 -6.94 18.81 2.27
N ILE A 81 -5.72 18.29 2.46
CA ILE A 81 -4.75 18.78 3.45
C ILE A 81 -4.40 20.25 3.23
N VAL A 82 -4.09 20.67 2.00
CA VAL A 82 -3.69 22.06 1.73
C VAL A 82 -4.87 23.04 1.64
N SER A 83 -6.09 22.52 1.60
CA SER A 83 -7.29 23.33 1.49
C SER A 83 -7.55 24.17 2.74
N GLY A 84 -8.15 25.34 2.56
CA GLY A 84 -8.53 26.23 3.65
C GLY A 84 -9.59 25.61 4.56
N ARG A 85 -9.67 26.11 5.81
CA ARG A 85 -10.60 25.59 6.83
C ARG A 85 -12.06 25.56 6.36
N SER A 86 -12.51 26.58 5.62
CA SER A 86 -13.87 26.63 5.09
C SER A 86 -14.17 25.46 4.16
N THR A 87 -13.25 25.16 3.23
CA THR A 87 -13.37 24.04 2.30
C THR A 87 -13.35 22.71 3.03
N LYS A 88 -12.43 22.55 4.01
CA LYS A 88 -12.35 21.34 4.83
C LYS A 88 -13.68 21.07 5.54
N VAL A 89 -14.25 22.06 6.23
CA VAL A 89 -15.53 21.90 6.95
C VAL A 89 -16.67 21.57 5.99
N GLN A 90 -16.76 22.27 4.84
CA GLN A 90 -17.82 22.05 3.86
C GLN A 90 -17.77 20.64 3.25
N TRP A 91 -16.58 20.13 2.94
CA TRP A 91 -16.40 18.89 2.19
C TRP A 91 -15.99 17.69 3.04
N LEU A 92 -15.79 17.85 4.36
CA LEU A 92 -15.32 16.78 5.25
C LEU A 92 -16.14 15.52 5.11
N HIS A 93 -17.47 15.63 5.19
CA HIS A 93 -18.35 14.46 5.12
C HIS A 93 -18.23 13.72 3.78
N ALA A 94 -18.28 14.45 2.66
CA ALA A 94 -18.13 13.87 1.33
C ALA A 94 -16.73 13.24 1.13
N PHE A 95 -15.70 13.89 1.66
CA PHE A 95 -14.33 13.39 1.62
C PHE A 95 -14.16 12.13 2.46
N THR A 96 -14.80 12.03 3.63
CA THR A 96 -14.83 10.81 4.46
C THR A 96 -15.48 9.64 3.72
N ILE A 97 -16.62 9.87 3.06
CA ILE A 97 -17.26 8.84 2.22
C ILE A 97 -16.32 8.39 1.10
N TYR A 98 -15.71 9.35 0.40
CA TYR A 98 -14.78 9.07 -0.70
C TYR A 98 -13.59 8.21 -0.25
N VAL A 99 -12.95 8.60 0.86
CA VAL A 99 -11.81 7.87 1.44
C VAL A 99 -12.22 6.49 1.90
N ASN A 100 -13.36 6.35 2.58
CA ASN A 100 -13.88 5.05 2.97
C ASN A 100 -14.05 4.14 1.75
N PHE A 101 -14.70 4.64 0.70
CA PHE A 101 -14.87 3.89 -0.53
C PHE A 101 -13.52 3.49 -1.16
N ALA A 102 -12.56 4.41 -1.18
CA ALA A 102 -11.22 4.15 -1.71
C ALA A 102 -10.46 3.08 -0.89
N VAL A 103 -10.46 3.18 0.44
CA VAL A 103 -9.76 2.24 1.34
C VAL A 103 -10.40 0.85 1.29
N TYR A 104 -11.70 0.75 1.57
CA TYR A 104 -12.40 -0.54 1.55
C TYR A 104 -12.43 -1.16 0.16
N GLY A 105 -12.61 -0.33 -0.88
CA GLY A 105 -12.56 -0.76 -2.27
C GLY A 105 -11.19 -1.33 -2.64
N ASN A 106 -10.09 -0.65 -2.28
CA ASN A 106 -8.74 -1.13 -2.55
C ASN A 106 -8.47 -2.48 -1.87
N ILE A 107 -8.85 -2.63 -0.60
CA ILE A 107 -8.68 -3.89 0.13
C ILE A 107 -9.52 -5.00 -0.50
N LEU A 108 -10.79 -4.76 -0.79
CA LEU A 108 -11.68 -5.76 -1.35
C LEU A 108 -11.27 -6.17 -2.78
N MET A 109 -10.75 -5.25 -3.58
CA MET A 109 -10.22 -5.56 -4.91
C MET A 109 -9.04 -6.54 -4.86
N MET A 110 -8.29 -6.62 -3.75
CA MET A 110 -7.21 -7.59 -3.60
C MET A 110 -7.71 -9.04 -3.58
N VAL A 111 -8.99 -9.30 -3.25
CA VAL A 111 -9.62 -10.64 -3.37
C VAL A 111 -9.66 -11.11 -4.83
N ALA A 112 -9.81 -10.18 -5.78
CA ALA A 112 -9.83 -10.47 -7.22
C ALA A 112 -8.43 -10.75 -7.81
N THR A 113 -7.38 -10.69 -6.99
CA THR A 113 -6.03 -11.05 -7.41
C THR A 113 -5.99 -12.51 -7.88
N PRO A 114 -5.47 -12.80 -9.09
CA PRO A 114 -5.36 -14.18 -9.57
C PRO A 114 -4.52 -15.04 -8.61
N SER A 115 -5.02 -16.22 -8.23
CA SER A 115 -4.33 -17.14 -7.33
C SER A 115 -3.11 -17.82 -7.97
N GLY A 116 -2.97 -17.73 -9.30
CA GLY A 116 -1.88 -18.35 -10.05
C GLY A 116 -1.83 -19.87 -9.92
N GLY A 117 -2.93 -20.52 -9.53
CA GLY A 117 -2.98 -21.97 -9.29
C GLY A 117 -2.24 -22.45 -8.03
N THR A 118 -1.82 -21.54 -7.16
CA THR A 118 -1.02 -21.85 -5.96
C THR A 118 -1.88 -22.00 -4.70
N PHE A 119 -1.41 -22.80 -3.74
CA PHE A 119 -2.06 -22.92 -2.43
C PHE A 119 -2.01 -21.59 -1.69
N ARG A 120 -0.86 -20.90 -1.70
CA ARG A 120 -0.75 -19.56 -1.08
C ARG A 120 -1.71 -18.54 -1.70
N GLY A 121 -1.96 -18.62 -2.99
CA GLY A 121 -2.91 -17.75 -3.69
C GLY A 121 -4.35 -17.94 -3.21
N ILE A 122 -4.78 -19.18 -2.95
CA ILE A 122 -6.09 -19.46 -2.38
C ILE A 122 -6.15 -18.98 -0.93
N SER A 123 -5.14 -19.29 -0.12
CA SER A 123 -5.05 -18.85 1.28
C SER A 123 -5.05 -17.33 1.41
N CYS A 124 -4.38 -16.60 0.51
CA CYS A 124 -4.43 -15.14 0.45
C CYS A 124 -5.84 -14.62 0.19
N LYS A 125 -6.66 -15.28 -0.64
CA LYS A 125 -8.05 -14.85 -0.84
C LYS A 125 -8.85 -14.99 0.45
N VAL A 126 -8.71 -16.11 1.15
CA VAL A 126 -9.36 -16.33 2.44
C VAL A 126 -8.93 -15.27 3.45
N ALA A 127 -7.62 -15.04 3.60
CA ALA A 127 -7.07 -14.01 4.47
C ALA A 127 -7.59 -12.61 4.12
N CYS A 128 -7.65 -12.27 2.84
CA CYS A 128 -8.14 -10.97 2.37
C CYS A 128 -9.61 -10.77 2.74
N ILE A 129 -10.46 -11.79 2.56
CA ILE A 129 -11.89 -11.73 2.93
C ILE A 129 -12.02 -11.51 4.43
N SER A 130 -11.29 -12.28 5.25
CA SER A 130 -11.32 -12.14 6.71
C SER A 130 -10.82 -10.77 7.18
N LEU A 131 -9.73 -10.26 6.60
CA LEU A 131 -9.19 -8.93 6.91
C LEU A 131 -10.14 -7.81 6.46
N SER A 132 -10.80 -7.96 5.31
CA SER A 132 -11.81 -7.03 4.80
C SER A 132 -13.01 -6.96 5.74
N ALA A 133 -13.54 -8.11 6.15
CA ALA A 133 -14.63 -8.17 7.10
C ALA A 133 -14.24 -7.54 8.45
N TRP A 134 -13.01 -7.77 8.91
CA TRP A 134 -12.51 -7.18 10.16
C TRP A 134 -12.44 -5.64 10.07
N ILE A 135 -11.84 -5.07 9.03
CA ILE A 135 -11.74 -3.60 8.93
C ILE A 135 -13.10 -2.94 8.71
N ILE A 136 -14.02 -3.60 7.99
CA ILE A 136 -15.41 -3.15 7.83
C ILE A 136 -16.10 -3.06 9.20
N LEU A 137 -15.92 -4.08 10.05
CA LEU A 137 -16.47 -4.07 11.40
C LEU A 137 -15.86 -2.96 12.27
N GLN A 138 -14.54 -2.72 12.16
CA GLN A 138 -13.90 -1.59 12.85
C GLN A 138 -14.44 -0.25 12.36
N GLY A 139 -14.62 -0.09 11.04
CA GLY A 139 -15.25 1.08 10.44
C GLY A 139 -16.67 1.32 10.95
N TYR A 140 -17.47 0.26 11.09
CA TYR A 140 -18.81 0.34 11.65
C TYR A 140 -18.82 0.79 13.11
N GLN A 141 -17.89 0.31 13.94
CA GLN A 141 -17.79 0.70 15.36
C GLN A 141 -17.48 2.18 15.56
N VAL A 142 -16.73 2.80 14.64
CA VAL A 142 -16.47 4.24 14.64
C VAL A 142 -17.49 5.01 13.78
N GLN A 143 -18.66 4.42 13.51
CA GLN A 143 -19.76 5.02 12.73
C GLN A 143 -19.34 5.56 11.36
N TRP A 144 -18.31 4.96 10.74
CA TRP A 144 -17.72 5.40 9.48
C TRP A 144 -17.07 6.79 9.51
N GLU A 145 -16.91 7.39 10.69
CA GLU A 145 -16.11 8.61 10.92
C GLU A 145 -14.63 8.24 11.04
N THR A 146 -14.10 7.71 9.95
CA THR A 146 -12.76 7.12 9.90
C THR A 146 -11.65 8.15 9.69
N ILE A 147 -12.00 9.42 9.48
CA ILE A 147 -11.05 10.51 9.29
C ILE A 147 -11.11 11.45 10.49
N MET A 148 -9.94 11.72 11.07
CA MET A 148 -9.75 12.84 11.96
C MET A 148 -8.81 13.86 11.30
N LEU A 149 -9.15 15.15 11.39
CA LEU A 149 -8.22 16.22 11.00
C LEU A 149 -7.40 16.61 12.23
N HIS A 150 -6.10 16.37 12.20
CA HIS A 150 -5.17 16.80 13.25
C HIS A 150 -4.00 17.54 12.62
N ASP A 151 -3.86 18.83 12.91
CA ASP A 151 -2.75 19.69 12.46
C ASP A 151 -2.37 19.51 10.98
N ASP A 152 -3.39 19.59 10.11
CA ASP A 152 -3.25 19.43 8.66
C ASP A 152 -2.70 18.07 8.19
N LEU A 153 -2.71 17.05 9.04
CA LEU A 153 -2.46 15.66 8.67
C LEU A 153 -3.77 14.90 8.44
N PHE A 154 -3.78 14.08 7.40
CA PHE A 154 -4.81 13.07 7.18
C PHE A 154 -4.60 11.89 8.14
N VAL A 155 -5.56 11.66 9.03
CA VAL A 155 -5.53 10.56 10.00
C VAL A 155 -6.65 9.58 9.71
N PHE A 156 -6.31 8.29 9.58
CA PHE A 156 -7.30 7.22 9.43
C PHE A 156 -7.43 6.45 10.76
N THR A 157 -8.58 6.59 11.43
CA THR A 157 -8.80 6.10 12.81
C THR A 157 -9.37 4.70 12.89
N ALA A 158 -9.86 4.13 11.78
CA ALA A 158 -10.56 2.84 11.82
C ALA A 158 -9.63 1.63 11.92
N ALA A 159 -8.36 1.75 11.53
CA ALA A 159 -7.43 0.61 11.55
C ALA A 159 -6.75 0.45 12.91
N SER A 160 -6.89 -0.72 13.54
CA SER A 160 -6.12 -1.06 14.75
C SER A 160 -4.68 -1.49 14.43
N LYS A 161 -3.74 -1.36 15.39
CA LYS A 161 -2.37 -1.88 15.26
C LYS A 161 -2.35 -3.36 14.84
N SER A 162 -3.17 -4.18 15.48
CA SER A 162 -3.28 -5.61 15.18
C SER A 162 -3.71 -5.87 13.74
N TRP A 163 -4.69 -5.09 13.25
CA TRP A 163 -5.11 -5.17 11.85
C TRP A 163 -3.98 -4.75 10.91
N ILE A 164 -3.26 -3.67 11.21
CA ILE A 164 -2.15 -3.17 10.39
C ILE A 164 -1.05 -4.24 10.23
N PHE A 165 -0.61 -4.87 11.31
CA PHE A 165 0.42 -5.91 11.24
C PHE A 165 -0.08 -7.17 10.53
N ALA A 166 -1.34 -7.58 10.75
CA ALA A 166 -1.93 -8.71 10.06
C ALA A 166 -2.07 -8.44 8.54
N HIS A 167 -2.49 -7.23 8.18
CA HIS A 167 -2.56 -6.76 6.80
C HIS A 167 -1.17 -6.71 6.14
N ALA A 168 -0.14 -6.24 6.85
CA ALA A 168 1.23 -6.22 6.36
C ALA A 168 1.76 -7.64 6.09
N ALA A 169 1.53 -8.58 7.00
CA ALA A 169 1.90 -9.99 6.79
C ALA A 169 1.16 -10.59 5.58
N TYR A 170 -0.15 -10.34 5.46
CA TYR A 170 -0.96 -10.76 4.32
C TYR A 170 -0.42 -10.18 3.00
N ARG A 171 -0.19 -8.86 2.93
CA ARG A 171 0.19 -8.17 1.70
C ARG A 171 1.62 -8.52 1.28
N PHE A 172 2.51 -8.77 2.23
CA PHE A 172 3.81 -9.37 1.95
C PHE A 172 3.67 -10.70 1.20
N ILE A 173 2.81 -11.61 1.67
CA ILE A 173 2.57 -12.90 1.00
C ILE A 173 1.89 -12.69 -0.36
N LEU A 174 0.88 -11.82 -0.45
CA LEU A 174 0.16 -11.50 -1.68
C LEU A 174 1.12 -11.04 -2.80
N LEU A 175 2.08 -10.19 -2.48
CA LEU A 175 3.05 -9.64 -3.44
C LEU A 175 4.09 -10.66 -3.89
N THR A 176 4.06 -11.88 -3.36
CA THR A 176 4.84 -13.02 -3.87
C THR A 176 4.07 -13.88 -4.89
N LEU A 177 2.83 -13.54 -5.22
CA LEU A 177 2.03 -14.32 -6.17
C LEU A 177 2.51 -14.17 -7.62
N PRO A 178 2.33 -15.20 -8.48
CA PRO A 178 2.78 -15.19 -9.88
C PRO A 178 2.29 -14.01 -10.71
N CYS A 179 1.11 -13.46 -10.39
CA CYS A 179 0.54 -12.33 -11.12
C CYS A 179 1.32 -11.01 -10.95
N PHE A 180 2.23 -10.92 -9.98
CA PHE A 180 3.10 -9.76 -9.77
C PHE A 180 4.48 -9.93 -10.46
N GLY A 181 4.64 -10.92 -11.35
CA GLY A 181 5.91 -11.25 -11.97
C GLY A 181 6.93 -11.69 -10.93
N SER A 182 8.17 -11.20 -11.02
CA SER A 182 9.20 -11.51 -10.02
C SER A 182 8.85 -10.98 -8.62
N GLY A 183 7.96 -9.97 -8.54
CA GLY A 183 7.58 -9.29 -7.30
C GLY A 183 8.72 -8.50 -6.64
N ARG A 184 9.93 -8.48 -7.21
CA ARG A 184 11.16 -7.94 -6.58
C ARG A 184 11.07 -6.44 -6.26
N ARG A 185 10.28 -5.69 -7.03
CA ARG A 185 10.00 -4.26 -6.82
C ARG A 185 8.97 -3.96 -5.74
N HIS A 186 8.13 -4.93 -5.38
CA HIS A 186 7.00 -4.73 -4.47
C HIS A 186 7.20 -5.36 -3.09
N ARG A 187 8.16 -6.28 -2.92
CA ARG A 187 8.37 -7.03 -1.65
C ARG A 187 8.66 -6.17 -0.42
N LEU A 188 9.24 -4.97 -0.58
CA LEU A 188 9.51 -4.06 0.55
C LEU A 188 8.38 -3.07 0.82
N MET A 189 7.28 -3.14 0.09
CA MET A 189 6.22 -2.14 0.19
C MET A 189 5.67 -2.00 1.61
N GLU A 190 5.43 -3.12 2.30
CA GLU A 190 4.96 -3.09 3.69
C GLU A 190 6.02 -2.58 4.67
N VAL A 191 7.30 -2.86 4.42
CA VAL A 191 8.40 -2.31 5.23
C VAL A 191 8.44 -0.79 5.10
N TYR A 192 8.23 -0.26 3.88
CA TYR A 192 8.12 1.17 3.66
C TYR A 192 6.87 1.77 4.31
N SER A 193 5.70 1.14 4.18
CA SER A 193 4.46 1.62 4.80
C SER A 193 4.60 1.66 6.32
N LEU A 194 5.11 0.60 6.96
CA LEU A 194 5.33 0.57 8.41
C LEU A 194 6.41 1.57 8.87
N GLY A 195 7.52 1.67 8.13
CA GLY A 195 8.59 2.62 8.43
C GLY A 195 8.13 4.07 8.32
N LEU A 196 7.38 4.40 7.28
CA LEU A 196 6.81 5.73 7.11
C LEU A 196 5.72 6.03 8.14
N THR A 197 4.92 5.03 8.53
CA THR A 197 3.94 5.15 9.63
C THR A 197 4.65 5.52 10.93
N TYR A 198 5.76 4.83 11.24
CA TYR A 198 6.58 5.12 12.41
C TYR A 198 7.18 6.52 12.37
N LEU A 199 7.76 6.94 11.24
CA LEU A 199 8.34 8.27 11.07
C LEU A 199 7.29 9.38 11.23
N LEU A 200 6.09 9.18 10.65
CA LEU A 200 4.98 10.11 10.80
C LEU A 200 4.56 10.22 12.27
N SER A 201 4.28 9.09 12.92
CA SER A 201 3.91 9.03 14.33
C SER A 201 4.94 9.72 15.24
N TRP A 202 6.23 9.48 14.99
CA TRP A 202 7.30 10.13 15.72
C TRP A 202 7.33 11.65 15.51
N SER A 203 7.17 12.12 14.27
CA SER A 203 7.23 13.55 13.96
C SER A 203 6.00 14.35 14.36
N THR A 204 4.82 13.73 14.42
CA THR A 204 3.55 14.40 14.74
C THR A 204 3.11 14.17 16.18
N GLY A 205 3.69 13.20 16.89
CA GLY A 205 3.25 12.77 18.22
C GLY A 205 1.94 11.99 18.21
N LEU A 206 1.39 11.68 17.04
CA LEU A 206 0.16 10.91 16.90
C LEU A 206 0.38 9.42 17.15
N PRO A 207 -0.66 8.68 17.59
CA PRO A 207 -0.62 7.22 17.64
C PRO A 207 -0.19 6.60 16.30
N PHE A 208 0.55 5.49 16.37
CA PHE A 208 1.08 4.79 15.21
C PHE A 208 -0.01 4.43 14.20
N GLU A 209 -1.10 3.84 14.69
CA GLU A 209 -2.24 3.38 13.92
C GLU A 209 -2.89 4.49 13.07
N TYR A 210 -2.90 5.70 13.59
CA TYR A 210 -3.52 6.87 12.98
C TYR A 210 -2.75 7.36 11.76
N CYS A 211 -1.44 7.10 11.72
CA CYS A 211 -0.56 7.51 10.63
C CYS A 211 -0.54 6.51 9.46
N PHE A 212 -1.03 5.29 9.65
CA PHE A 212 -0.89 4.22 8.66
C PHE A 212 -1.61 4.53 7.35
N GLY A 213 -2.83 5.08 7.43
CA GLY A 213 -3.60 5.44 6.23
C GLY A 213 -2.85 6.41 5.32
N MET A 214 -2.22 7.45 5.89
CA MET A 214 -1.42 8.40 5.12
C MET A 214 -0.13 7.77 4.59
N ALA A 215 0.55 6.95 5.41
CA ALA A 215 1.77 6.27 5.00
C ALA A 215 1.53 5.35 3.80
N ASP A 216 0.49 4.52 3.83
CA ASP A 216 0.17 3.61 2.72
C ASP A 216 -0.29 4.38 1.47
N THR A 217 -1.01 5.50 1.68
CA THR A 217 -1.42 6.42 0.60
C THR A 217 -0.23 7.14 -0.04
N ILE A 218 0.94 7.23 0.61
CA ILE A 218 2.17 7.72 -0.02
C ILE A 218 2.91 6.57 -0.70
N VAL A 219 3.10 5.45 0.01
CA VAL A 219 3.98 4.36 -0.43
C VAL A 219 3.42 3.66 -1.66
N ALA A 220 2.15 3.27 -1.66
CA ALA A 220 1.57 2.52 -2.78
C ALA A 220 1.60 3.34 -4.09
N PRO A 221 1.16 4.63 -4.12
CA PRO A 221 1.27 5.44 -5.33
C PRO A 221 2.72 5.74 -5.73
N ALA A 222 3.65 5.91 -4.78
CA ALA A 222 5.06 6.13 -5.11
C ALA A 222 5.69 4.91 -5.79
N VAL A 223 5.38 3.69 -5.33
CA VAL A 223 5.82 2.45 -5.96
C VAL A 223 5.27 2.34 -7.39
N THR A 224 3.97 2.60 -7.56
CA THR A 224 3.32 2.54 -8.88
C THR A 224 3.87 3.59 -9.83
N ALA A 225 3.98 4.85 -9.40
CA ALA A 225 4.52 5.93 -10.21
C ALA A 225 5.99 5.69 -10.58
N TRP A 226 6.82 5.27 -9.64
CA TRP A 226 8.23 4.98 -9.90
C TRP A 226 8.41 3.79 -10.83
N SER A 227 7.57 2.75 -10.71
CA SER A 227 7.53 1.65 -11.66
C SER A 227 7.18 2.13 -13.08
N SER A 228 6.16 2.97 -13.24
CA SER A 228 5.76 3.49 -14.56
C SER A 228 6.83 4.42 -15.17
N ILE A 229 7.41 5.32 -14.38
CA ILE A 229 8.47 6.24 -14.85
C ILE A 229 9.73 5.49 -15.22
N SER A 230 10.21 4.58 -14.35
CA SER A 230 11.41 3.80 -14.63
C SER A 230 11.27 2.95 -15.90
N LYS A 231 10.08 2.40 -16.17
CA LYS A 231 9.76 1.70 -17.41
C LYS A 231 9.70 2.63 -18.62
N THR A 232 9.02 3.76 -18.49
CA THR A 232 8.80 4.72 -19.60
C THR A 232 10.11 5.29 -20.11
N PHE A 233 11.03 5.65 -19.22
CA PHE A 233 12.31 6.27 -19.55
C PHE A 233 13.49 5.29 -19.54
N ASN A 234 13.24 3.99 -19.40
CA ASN A 234 14.25 2.93 -19.30
C ASN A 234 15.36 3.24 -18.27
N LEU A 235 15.00 3.83 -17.12
CA LEU A 235 15.95 4.27 -16.09
C LEU A 235 16.53 3.09 -15.30
N ILE A 236 15.75 2.03 -15.15
CA ILE A 236 16.14 0.81 -14.42
C ILE A 236 15.82 -0.39 -15.33
N PRO A 237 16.76 -1.35 -15.48
CA PRO A 237 16.53 -2.55 -16.26
C PRO A 237 15.19 -3.19 -15.92
N ARG A 238 14.46 -3.63 -16.95
CA ARG A 238 13.18 -4.32 -16.76
C ARG A 238 13.42 -5.54 -15.89
N ASP A 239 12.51 -5.76 -14.95
CA ASP A 239 12.49 -7.00 -14.18
C ASP A 239 12.40 -8.17 -15.18
N ALA A 240 13.44 -9.01 -15.22
CA ALA A 240 13.56 -10.11 -16.18
C ALA A 240 12.58 -11.23 -15.81
N GLY A 241 11.28 -11.00 -16.03
CA GLY A 241 10.20 -11.88 -15.56
C GLY A 241 9.49 -12.68 -16.65
N ASN A 242 9.63 -12.34 -17.93
CA ASN A 242 8.89 -12.99 -19.00
C ASN A 242 9.76 -14.05 -19.70
N GLY A 243 9.92 -15.23 -19.08
CA GLY A 243 10.55 -16.34 -19.79
C GLY A 243 10.94 -17.57 -18.96
N GLN A 244 10.94 -17.52 -17.63
CA GLN A 244 11.23 -18.70 -16.82
C GLN A 244 10.00 -19.16 -16.03
N PRO A 245 9.60 -20.45 -16.13
CA PRO A 245 8.48 -21.01 -15.38
C PRO A 245 8.67 -20.99 -13.85
N SER A 246 9.85 -20.57 -13.36
CA SER A 246 10.22 -20.36 -11.96
C SER A 246 10.25 -18.88 -11.53
N ALA A 247 9.61 -17.96 -12.27
CA ALA A 247 9.80 -16.50 -12.17
C ALA A 247 9.59 -15.87 -10.77
N ASN A 248 8.95 -16.57 -9.82
CA ASN A 248 8.74 -16.07 -8.46
C ASN A 248 9.82 -16.50 -7.46
N GLY A 249 10.66 -17.47 -7.81
CA GLY A 249 11.73 -17.99 -6.95
C GLY A 249 11.24 -18.70 -5.67
N ILE A 250 9.96 -19.09 -5.61
CA ILE A 250 9.35 -19.77 -4.45
C ILE A 250 9.11 -21.24 -4.82
N SER A 251 9.69 -22.15 -4.03
CA SER A 251 9.48 -23.60 -4.16
C SER A 251 8.08 -24.03 -3.71
N ASP A 252 7.67 -25.24 -4.08
CA ASP A 252 6.40 -25.82 -3.61
C ASP A 252 6.30 -25.85 -2.08
N THR A 253 7.41 -26.14 -1.40
CA THR A 253 7.48 -26.08 0.06
C THR A 253 7.26 -24.65 0.58
N GLY A 254 7.87 -23.65 -0.09
CA GLY A 254 7.64 -22.24 0.23
C GLY A 254 6.19 -21.81 -0.01
N ASP A 255 5.53 -22.37 -1.03
CA ASP A 255 4.12 -22.14 -1.29
C ASP A 255 3.23 -22.63 -0.13
N VAL A 256 3.50 -23.84 0.37
CA VAL A 256 2.79 -24.40 1.52
C VAL A 256 2.99 -23.56 2.78
N TYR A 257 4.24 -23.21 3.12
CA TYR A 257 4.53 -22.42 4.31
C TYR A 257 3.87 -21.04 4.27
N LEU A 258 4.00 -20.31 3.16
CA LEU A 258 3.36 -19.00 3.02
C LEU A 258 1.83 -19.12 3.02
N GLY A 259 1.28 -20.19 2.46
CA GLY A 259 -0.15 -20.48 2.52
C GLY A 259 -0.64 -20.74 3.95
N ILE A 260 0.12 -21.46 4.77
CA ILE A 260 -0.20 -21.68 6.19
C ILE A 260 -0.17 -20.36 6.95
N VAL A 261 0.84 -19.51 6.73
CA VAL A 261 0.92 -18.18 7.36
C VAL A 261 -0.28 -17.33 6.94
N ALA A 262 -0.69 -17.33 5.67
CA ALA A 262 -1.88 -16.62 5.22
C ALA A 262 -3.17 -17.13 5.90
N LEU A 263 -3.32 -18.45 6.09
CA LEU A 263 -4.44 -19.02 6.84
C LEU A 263 -4.40 -18.65 8.32
N ALA A 264 -3.21 -18.58 8.93
CA ALA A 264 -3.06 -18.11 10.31
C ALA A 264 -3.49 -16.63 10.44
N VAL A 265 -3.17 -15.78 9.46
CA VAL A 265 -3.67 -14.40 9.39
C VAL A 265 -5.20 -14.39 9.29
N ALA A 266 -5.79 -15.26 8.46
CA ALA A 266 -7.24 -15.37 8.34
C ALA A 266 -7.91 -15.78 9.66
N ALA A 267 -7.36 -16.78 10.34
CA ALA A 267 -7.84 -17.25 11.64
C ALA A 267 -7.71 -16.15 12.71
N TYR A 268 -6.58 -15.44 12.74
CA TYR A 268 -6.36 -14.31 13.64
C TYR A 268 -7.37 -13.18 13.41
N ALA A 269 -7.65 -12.84 12.14
CA ALA A 269 -8.69 -11.89 11.80
C ALA A 269 -10.08 -12.37 12.27
N GLY A 270 -10.39 -13.65 12.06
CA GLY A 270 -11.61 -14.30 12.56
C GLY A 270 -11.80 -14.15 14.08
N LEU A 271 -10.77 -14.44 14.86
CA LEU A 271 -10.81 -14.31 16.32
C LEU A 271 -11.03 -12.86 16.78
N ASN A 272 -10.37 -11.89 16.12
CA ASN A 272 -10.57 -10.48 16.45
C ASN A 272 -11.98 -10.00 16.09
N MET A 273 -12.55 -10.45 14.96
CA MET A 273 -13.94 -10.16 14.62
C MET A 273 -14.92 -10.70 15.65
N LEU A 274 -14.73 -11.93 16.14
CA LEU A 274 -15.56 -12.51 17.19
C LEU A 274 -15.47 -11.70 18.49
N SER A 275 -14.28 -11.24 18.85
CA SER A 275 -14.08 -10.37 20.01
C SER A 275 -14.80 -9.03 19.86
N LEU A 276 -14.77 -8.44 18.66
CA LEU A 276 -15.44 -7.18 18.35
C LEU A 276 -16.97 -7.34 18.33
N GLY A 277 -17.47 -8.45 17.80
CA GLY A 277 -18.91 -8.76 17.77
C GLY A 277 -19.50 -8.92 19.16
N ARG A 278 -18.76 -9.48 20.13
CA ARG A 278 -19.18 -9.59 21.53
C ARG A 278 -19.30 -8.26 22.28
N LEU A 279 -18.78 -7.16 21.71
CA LEU A 279 -18.90 -5.82 22.28
C LEU A 279 -20.06 -5.02 21.68
N VAL A 280 -20.65 -5.51 20.58
CA VAL A 280 -21.73 -4.85 19.83
C VAL A 280 -23.11 -5.45 20.18
N PHE A 281 -23.15 -6.62 20.83
CA PHE A 281 -24.34 -7.28 21.37
C PHE A 281 -24.19 -7.47 22.88
#